data_AF-A0A8D9AFG9-F1
#
_entry.id   AF-A0A8D9AFG9-F1
#
_cell.length_a   1.000
_cell.length_b   1.000
_cell.length_c   1.000
_cell.angle_alpha   90.00
_cell.angle_beta   90.00
_cell.angle_gamma   90.00
#
_symmetry.space_group_name_H-M   'P 1'
#
loop_
_entity.id
_entity.type
_entity.pdbx_description
1 polymer ?
#
loop_
_entity_poly.entity_id
_entity_poly.type
_entity_poly.pdbx_seq_one_letter_code
_entity_poly.pdbx_strand_id
1 'polypeptide(L)'
;VCADLELLHQSTVCRIINATAKEIALHLPRYVHFPRNEQGMIENKAAFQRMAGFEGVIGCIDCTHIAIKNPNRNYGERFRNRKGWMSLNVQVVTGPRAQL
;
A
#
# COMPACT_ATOMS: atom_id res chain seq x y z
N VAL A 1 10.64 5.66 21.67
CA VAL A 1 9.41 6.48 21.49
C VAL A 1 8.15 5.65 21.69
N CYS A 2 7.89 4.58 20.91
CA CYS A 2 6.66 3.79 21.13
C CYS A 2 6.73 2.90 22.38
N ALA A 3 7.88 2.31 22.68
CA ALA A 3 8.04 1.42 23.83
C ALA A 3 8.11 2.15 25.19
N ASP A 4 8.63 3.38 25.19
CA ASP A 4 8.74 4.22 26.39
C ASP A 4 7.35 4.67 26.91
N LEU A 5 6.34 4.71 26.04
CA LEU A 5 4.96 5.05 26.40
C LEU A 5 4.26 3.95 27.21
N GLU A 6 4.68 2.70 27.02
CA GLU A 6 4.05 1.51 27.60
C GLU A 6 4.91 0.83 28.69
N LEU A 7 6.01 1.47 29.12
CA LEU A 7 7.00 0.90 30.05
C LEU A 7 7.57 -0.47 29.59
N LEU A 8 7.62 -0.69 28.27
CA LEU A 8 8.15 -1.92 27.67
C LEU A 8 9.53 -1.67 27.07
N HIS A 9 10.34 -2.73 26.97
CA HIS A 9 11.59 -2.66 26.24
C HIS A 9 11.32 -2.55 24.72
N GLN A 10 12.09 -1.71 24.02
CA GLN A 10 11.93 -1.47 22.57
C GLN A 10 11.97 -2.76 21.75
N SER A 11 12.78 -3.75 22.14
CA SER A 11 12.82 -5.04 21.44
C SER A 11 11.51 -5.83 21.54
N THR A 12 10.82 -5.75 22.69
CA THR A 12 9.52 -6.40 22.90
C THR A 12 8.47 -5.79 21.97
N VAL A 13 8.38 -4.45 21.93
CA VAL A 13 7.44 -3.76 21.04
C VAL A 13 7.74 -4.05 19.58
N CYS A 14 9.01 -4.02 19.16
CA CYS A 14 9.40 -4.38 17.79
C CYS A 14 8.98 -5.82 17.42
N ARG A 15 9.13 -6.78 18.34
CA ARG A 15 8.69 -8.17 18.13
C ARG A 15 7.18 -8.26 17.94
N ILE A 16 6.40 -7.58 18.79
CA ILE A 16 4.94 -7.57 18.71
C ILE A 16 4.49 -6.96 17.38
N ILE A 17 4.98 -5.76 17.03
CA ILE A 17 4.64 -5.09 15.77
C ILE A 17 4.95 -6.01 14.57
N ASN A 18 6.13 -6.64 14.55
CA ASN A 18 6.51 -7.54 13.48
C ASN A 18 5.62 -8.78 13.40
N ALA A 19 5.23 -9.36 14.53
CA ALA A 19 4.32 -10.51 14.55
C ALA A 19 2.93 -10.12 14.02
N THR A 20 2.36 -9.02 14.54
CA THR A 20 1.05 -8.52 14.11
C THR A 20 1.04 -8.14 12.63
N ALA A 21 2.07 -7.42 12.15
CA ALA A 21 2.16 -7.02 10.74
C ALA A 21 2.25 -8.25 9.80
N LYS A 22 2.96 -9.30 10.21
CA LYS A 22 3.02 -10.56 9.45
C LYS A 22 1.66 -11.23 9.37
N GLU A 23 0.91 -11.31 10.46
CA GLU A 23 -0.42 -11.92 10.44
C GLU A 23 -1.41 -11.12 9.59
N ILE A 24 -1.39 -9.80 9.69
CA ILE A 24 -2.18 -8.94 8.80
C ILE A 24 -1.82 -9.24 7.34
N ALA A 25 -0.52 -9.29 7.01
CA ALA A 25 -0.06 -9.55 5.65
C ALA A 25 -0.48 -10.92 5.12
N LEU A 26 -0.50 -11.95 5.96
CA LEU A 26 -0.98 -13.29 5.62
C LEU A 26 -2.47 -13.30 5.27
N HIS A 27 -3.27 -12.45 5.93
CA HIS A 27 -4.71 -12.35 5.68
C HIS A 27 -5.10 -11.35 4.58
N LEU A 28 -4.21 -10.44 4.17
CA LEU A 28 -4.49 -9.43 3.14
C LEU A 28 -5.15 -10.00 1.87
N PRO A 29 -4.69 -11.11 1.27
CA PRO A 29 -5.28 -11.62 0.02
C PRO A 29 -6.76 -12.00 0.13
N ARG A 30 -7.26 -12.24 1.34
CA ARG A 30 -8.69 -12.54 1.59
C ARG A 30 -9.56 -11.29 1.51
N TYR A 31 -9.02 -10.13 1.86
CA TYR A 31 -9.77 -8.88 2.01
C TYR A 31 -9.44 -7.83 0.95
N VAL A 32 -8.26 -7.92 0.34
CA VAL A 32 -7.73 -6.97 -0.66
C VAL A 32 -7.47 -7.76 -1.94
N HIS A 33 -8.40 -7.70 -2.89
CA HIS A 33 -8.35 -8.49 -4.13
C HIS A 33 -9.04 -7.79 -5.31
N PHE A 34 -8.22 -7.16 -6.14
CA PHE A 34 -8.73 -6.50 -7.33
C PHE A 34 -9.36 -7.52 -8.30
N PRO A 35 -10.46 -7.20 -9.01
CA PRO A 35 -11.09 -8.13 -9.95
C PRO A 35 -10.10 -8.67 -10.98
N ARG A 36 -9.91 -9.99 -11.00
CA ARG A 36 -9.03 -10.70 -11.95
C ARG A 36 -9.77 -11.43 -13.07
N ASN A 37 -11.09 -11.57 -12.94
CA ASN A 37 -11.90 -12.21 -13.97
C ASN A 37 -12.36 -11.17 -15.02
N GLU A 38 -12.64 -11.66 -16.22
CA GLU A 38 -13.02 -10.83 -17.36
C GLU A 38 -14.30 -10.03 -17.08
N GLN A 39 -15.29 -10.66 -16.47
CA GLN A 39 -16.56 -10.03 -16.11
C GLN A 39 -16.36 -8.79 -15.20
N GLY A 40 -15.56 -8.93 -14.15
CA GLY A 40 -15.25 -7.83 -13.23
C GLY A 40 -14.43 -6.73 -13.88
N MET A 41 -13.56 -7.06 -14.84
CA MET A 41 -12.87 -6.05 -15.64
C MET A 41 -13.83 -5.29 -16.57
N ILE A 42 -14.77 -5.98 -17.23
CA ILE A 42 -15.79 -5.35 -18.08
C ILE A 42 -16.68 -4.41 -17.25
N GLU A 43 -17.11 -4.85 -16.07
CA GLU A 43 -17.89 -4.02 -15.15
C GLU A 43 -17.13 -2.75 -14.75
N ASN A 44 -15.85 -2.87 -14.44
CA ASN A 44 -15.03 -1.72 -14.08
C ASN A 44 -14.89 -0.74 -15.25
N LYS A 45 -14.61 -1.23 -16.47
CA LYS A 45 -14.56 -0.37 -17.68
C LYS A 45 -15.86 0.40 -17.87
N ALA A 46 -16.98 -0.30 -17.81
CA ALA A 46 -18.28 0.32 -17.99
C ALA A 46 -18.58 1.34 -16.87
N ALA A 47 -18.17 1.06 -15.63
CA ALA A 47 -18.35 1.97 -14.52
C ALA A 47 -17.47 3.23 -14.61
N PHE A 48 -16.19 3.11 -14.99
CA PHE A 48 -15.32 4.26 -15.22
C PHE A 48 -15.81 5.14 -16.38
N GLN A 49 -16.28 4.52 -17.46
CA GLN A 49 -16.91 5.23 -18.57
C GLN A 49 -18.14 6.02 -18.11
N ARG A 50 -19.04 5.40 -17.32
CA ARG A 50 -20.23 6.10 -16.80
C ARG A 50 -19.90 7.19 -15.79
N MET A 51 -18.87 7.00 -14.98
CA MET A 51 -18.52 7.94 -13.90
C MET A 51 -17.87 9.22 -14.43
N ALA A 52 -16.96 9.10 -15.40
CA ALA A 52 -16.15 10.24 -15.85
C ALA A 52 -15.77 10.22 -17.34
N GLY A 53 -16.33 9.30 -18.14
CA GLY A 53 -15.97 9.13 -19.56
C GLY A 53 -14.60 8.48 -19.78
N PHE A 54 -14.07 7.80 -18.77
CA PHE A 54 -12.78 7.11 -18.87
C PHE A 54 -12.92 5.75 -19.55
N GLU A 55 -12.78 5.75 -20.87
CA GLU A 55 -12.94 4.56 -21.69
C GLU A 55 -11.80 3.55 -21.49
N GLY A 56 -12.14 2.27 -21.37
CA GLY A 56 -11.16 1.18 -21.27
C GLY A 56 -10.43 1.08 -19.93
N VAL A 57 -10.58 2.05 -19.03
CA VAL A 57 -9.95 2.05 -17.69
C VAL A 57 -10.58 0.97 -16.81
N ILE A 58 -9.76 0.09 -16.24
CA ILE A 58 -10.21 -0.98 -15.33
C ILE A 58 -9.99 -0.63 -13.86
N GLY A 59 -9.06 0.28 -13.56
CA GLY A 59 -8.65 0.65 -12.21
C GLY A 59 -7.75 1.88 -12.22
N CYS A 60 -7.58 2.47 -11.05
CA CYS A 60 -6.69 3.59 -10.80
C CYS A 60 -5.58 3.14 -9.84
N ILE A 61 -4.35 3.59 -10.09
CA ILE A 61 -3.23 3.35 -9.19
C ILE A 61 -3.06 4.60 -8.33
N ASP A 62 -3.08 4.42 -7.01
CA ASP A 62 -2.67 5.46 -6.08
C ASP A 62 -1.40 5.05 -5.33
N CYS A 63 -0.58 6.03 -5.00
CA CYS A 63 0.75 5.86 -4.43
C CYS A 63 0.88 6.69 -3.15
N THR A 64 1.35 6.07 -2.08
CA THR A 64 1.67 6.76 -0.82
C THR A 64 3.13 6.54 -0.46
N HIS A 65 3.84 7.65 -0.19
CA HIS A 65 5.22 7.61 0.30
C HIS A 65 5.25 7.51 1.82
N ILE A 66 5.78 6.40 2.33
CA ILE A 66 6.01 6.19 3.77
C ILE A 66 7.45 6.58 4.09
N ALA A 67 7.64 7.54 4.98
CA ALA A 67 8.97 7.99 5.38
C ALA A 67 9.77 6.88 6.06
N ILE A 68 11.03 6.75 5.67
CA ILE A 68 11.97 5.81 6.28
C ILE A 68 13.26 6.51 6.67
N LYS A 69 13.96 5.93 7.65
CA LYS A 69 15.36 6.27 7.89
C LYS A 69 16.20 5.82 6.69
N ASN A 70 17.26 6.57 6.37
CA ASN A 70 18.16 6.22 5.27
C ASN A 70 18.74 4.82 5.49
N PRO A 71 18.41 3.82 4.64
CA PRO A 71 18.67 2.42 4.97
C PRO A 71 20.14 2.01 4.84
N ASN A 72 20.98 2.71 4.05
CA ASN A 72 22.46 2.67 4.03
C ASN A 72 22.97 3.58 2.87
N ARG A 73 24.21 4.07 2.92
CA ARG A 73 24.80 5.00 1.92
C ARG A 73 24.79 4.46 0.48
N ASN A 74 25.00 3.16 0.28
CA ASN A 74 25.16 2.60 -1.07
C ASN A 74 23.84 2.45 -1.84
N TYR A 75 22.70 2.40 -1.15
CA TYR A 75 21.39 2.19 -1.77
C TYR A 75 20.37 3.27 -1.40
N GLY A 76 20.76 4.27 -0.59
CA GLY A 76 19.86 5.33 -0.10
C GLY A 76 19.16 6.10 -1.22
N GLU A 77 19.85 6.37 -2.32
CA GLU A 77 19.27 7.08 -3.48
C GLU A 77 18.09 6.33 -4.11
N ARG A 78 18.02 4.99 -4.00
CA ARG A 78 16.85 4.21 -4.46
C ARG A 78 15.57 4.52 -3.69
N PHE A 79 15.72 5.07 -2.48
CA PHE A 79 14.61 5.44 -1.61
C PHE A 79 14.38 6.96 -1.60
N ARG A 80 15.21 7.75 -2.28
CA ARG A 80 15.00 9.19 -2.39
C ARG A 80 13.83 9.44 -3.35
N ASN A 81 12.77 10.06 -2.86
CA ASN A 81 11.65 10.45 -3.70
C ASN A 81 11.89 11.80 -4.39
N ARG A 82 10.96 12.19 -5.27
CA ARG A 82 10.98 13.49 -5.96
C ARG A 82 11.08 14.70 -5.02
N LYS A 83 10.55 14.59 -3.79
CA LYS A 83 10.59 15.65 -2.77
C LYS A 83 11.92 15.69 -1.99
N GLY A 84 12.89 14.83 -2.35
CA GLY A 84 14.24 14.85 -1.80
C GLY A 84 14.43 14.10 -0.48
N TRP A 85 13.40 13.44 0.06
CA TRP A 85 13.48 12.66 1.31
C TRP A 85 13.34 11.16 1.06
N MET A 86 13.78 10.36 2.05
CA MET A 86 13.84 8.91 1.95
C MET A 86 12.49 8.27 2.29
N SER A 87 11.97 7.44 1.39
CA SER A 87 10.63 6.84 1.52
C SER A 87 10.51 5.50 0.82
N LEU A 88 9.56 4.69 1.29
CA LEU A 88 9.00 3.56 0.54
C LEU A 88 7.76 4.05 -0.22
N ASN A 89 7.73 3.85 -1.54
CA ASN A 89 6.51 4.07 -2.31
C ASN A 89 5.63 2.81 -2.25
N VAL A 90 4.50 2.91 -1.56
CA VAL A 90 3.49 1.85 -1.47
C VAL A 90 2.38 2.17 -2.46
N GLN A 91 1.98 1.20 -3.27
CA GLN A 91 1.01 1.39 -4.35
C GLN A 91 -0.17 0.45 -4.17
N VAL A 92 -1.36 0.90 -4.54
CA VAL A 92 -2.56 0.08 -4.59
C VAL A 92 -3.35 0.38 -5.85
N VAL A 93 -3.98 -0.65 -6.42
CA VAL A 93 -4.92 -0.49 -7.52
C VAL A 93 -6.33 -0.55 -6.95
N THR A 94 -7.17 0.43 -7.30
CA THR A 94 -8.56 0.47 -6.87
C THR A 94 -9.52 0.63 -8.05
N GLY A 95 -10.69 0.01 -7.93
CA GLY A 95 -11.75 0.10 -8.93
C GLY A 95 -12.68 1.30 -8.69
N PRO A 96 -13.67 1.50 -9.57
CA PRO A 96 -14.57 2.65 -9.51
C PRO A 96 -15.56 2.61 -8.34
N ARG A 97 -15.65 1.47 -7.62
CA ARG A 97 -16.46 1.28 -6.41
C ARG A 97 -15.60 1.19 -5.14
N ALA A 98 -14.38 1.72 -5.20
CA ALA A 98 -13.36 1.60 -4.15
C ALA A 98 -13.00 0.14 -3.80
N GLN A 99 -13.27 -0.81 -4.70
CA GLN A 99 -12.82 -2.18 -4.49
C GLN A 99 -11.29 -2.25 -4.64
N LEU A 100 -10.66 -3.03 -3.77
CA LEU A 100 -9.23 -3.29 -3.74
C LEU A 100 -8.94 -4.71 -4.15
#